data_AF-A0ABD6ABX2-F1
#
_entry.id   AF-A0ABD6ABX2-F1
#
_cell.length_a   1.000
_cell.length_b   1.000
_cell.length_c   1.000
_cell.angle_alpha   90.00
_cell.angle_beta   90.00
_cell.angle_gamma   90.00
#
_symmetry.space_group_name_H-M   'P 1'
#
loop_
_entity.id
_entity.type
_entity.pdbx_description
1 polymer ?
#
loop_
_entity_poly.entity_id
_entity_poly.type
_entity_poly.pdbx_seq_one_letter_code
_entity_poly.pdbx_strand_id
1 'polypeptide(L)'
;MRLVEGLAAVEDVDAFVTDLAAVGDEHGCAVQAFDARMVVGERHLRRAVELANRAHERGEAVARDRAVEILLYAAGRRQIDRALAMGVREGEDRPVVVVVDGEGGRAGAAEAAAAAAVEGFLEPAETLGDYDEERVREYFDVTDAELAATDAGLEALVCERVALLTVEK
;
A
#
# COMPACT_ATOMS: atom_id res chain seq x y z
N MET A 1 -10.44 3.49 5.01
CA MET A 1 -9.89 2.63 3.93
C MET A 1 -10.74 1.41 3.62
N ARG A 2 -10.71 1.02 2.34
CA ARG A 2 -11.08 -0.28 1.77
C ARG A 2 -9.90 -0.87 1.00
N LEU A 3 -9.92 -2.18 0.80
CA LEU A 3 -8.97 -2.90 -0.03
C LEU A 3 -9.69 -3.53 -1.21
N VAL A 4 -9.06 -3.47 -2.38
CA VAL A 4 -9.47 -4.20 -3.58
C VAL A 4 -8.28 -5.05 -4.01
N GLU A 5 -8.48 -6.34 -4.22
CA GLU A 5 -7.43 -7.27 -4.60
C GLU A 5 -7.76 -8.01 -5.89
N GLY A 6 -6.73 -8.37 -6.64
CA GLY A 6 -6.90 -9.11 -7.89
C GLY A 6 -5.62 -9.22 -8.71
N LEU A 7 -5.78 -9.68 -9.94
CA LEU A 7 -4.72 -9.74 -10.94
C LEU A 7 -4.84 -8.57 -11.90
N ALA A 8 -3.74 -7.89 -12.19
CA ALA A 8 -3.67 -6.80 -13.15
C ALA A 8 -2.81 -7.20 -14.36
N ALA A 9 -3.29 -6.89 -15.55
CA ALA A 9 -2.44 -6.78 -16.73
C ALA A 9 -1.91 -5.35 -16.80
N VAL A 10 -0.62 -5.16 -16.54
CA VAL A 10 0.04 -3.86 -16.51
C VAL A 10 0.98 -3.75 -17.71
N GLU A 11 0.53 -3.12 -18.79
CA GLU A 11 1.36 -2.88 -19.97
C GLU A 11 2.33 -1.71 -19.76
N ASP A 12 1.85 -0.65 -19.09
CA ASP A 12 2.60 0.56 -18.77
C ASP A 12 2.22 1.00 -17.34
N VAL A 13 3.22 1.09 -16.47
CA VAL A 13 3.00 1.42 -15.06
C VAL A 13 2.49 2.85 -14.88
N ASP A 14 3.00 3.80 -15.65
CA ASP A 14 2.63 5.21 -15.52
C ASP A 14 1.17 5.42 -15.95
N ALA A 15 0.74 4.75 -17.03
CA ALA A 15 -0.65 4.74 -17.47
C ALA A 15 -1.58 4.13 -16.42
N PHE A 16 -1.23 2.95 -15.89
CA PHE A 16 -2.02 2.28 -14.85
C PHE A 16 -2.16 3.13 -13.58
N VAL A 17 -1.07 3.74 -13.13
CA VAL A 17 -1.07 4.66 -11.98
C VAL A 17 -1.91 5.91 -12.27
N THR A 18 -1.84 6.45 -13.49
CA THR A 18 -2.64 7.60 -13.90
C THR A 18 -4.14 7.30 -13.86
N ASP A 19 -4.55 6.12 -14.33
CA ASP A 19 -5.95 5.72 -14.31
C ASP A 19 -6.47 5.55 -12.88
N LEU A 20 -5.68 4.94 -11.99
CA LEU A 20 -6.03 4.84 -10.56
C LEU A 20 -6.09 6.22 -9.88
N ALA A 21 -5.17 7.13 -10.23
CA ALA A 21 -5.21 8.50 -9.73
C ALA A 21 -6.47 9.23 -10.18
N ALA A 22 -6.93 9.03 -11.42
CA ALA A 22 -8.17 9.60 -11.92
C ALA A 22 -9.41 9.11 -11.13
N VAL A 23 -9.45 7.84 -10.74
CA VAL A 23 -10.48 7.30 -9.83
C VAL A 23 -10.42 8.00 -8.47
N GLY A 24 -9.22 8.20 -7.93
CA GLY A 24 -9.01 8.93 -6.70
C GLY A 24 -9.53 10.36 -6.75
N ASP A 25 -9.21 11.09 -7.82
CA ASP A 25 -9.66 12.46 -8.06
C ASP A 25 -11.18 12.56 -8.21
N GLU A 26 -11.81 11.63 -8.94
CA GLU A 26 -13.26 11.60 -9.14
C GLU A 26 -14.03 11.42 -7.82
N HIS A 27 -13.51 10.59 -6.92
CA HIS A 27 -14.20 10.22 -5.69
C HIS A 27 -13.66 10.91 -4.44
N GLY A 28 -12.61 11.74 -4.56
CA GLY A 28 -11.95 12.36 -3.40
C GLY A 28 -11.30 11.34 -2.47
N CYS A 29 -10.67 10.32 -3.04
CA CYS A 29 -9.99 9.25 -2.31
C CYS A 29 -8.50 9.20 -2.69
N ALA A 30 -7.66 8.76 -1.76
CA ALA A 30 -6.34 8.26 -2.10
C ALA A 30 -6.49 6.83 -2.64
N VAL A 31 -5.94 6.56 -3.82
CA VAL A 31 -5.95 5.24 -4.46
C VAL A 31 -4.50 4.82 -4.71
N GLN A 32 -4.01 3.82 -3.98
CA GLN A 32 -2.62 3.37 -4.07
C GLN A 32 -2.57 1.86 -4.31
N ALA A 33 -1.97 1.45 -5.43
CA ALA A 33 -1.72 0.05 -5.74
C ALA A 33 -0.35 -0.43 -5.23
N PHE A 34 -0.31 -1.69 -4.80
CA PHE A 34 0.87 -2.39 -4.33
C PHE A 34 1.02 -3.72 -5.06
N ASP A 35 2.26 -4.16 -5.28
CA ASP A 35 2.55 -5.56 -5.58
C ASP A 35 2.15 -6.39 -4.34
N ALA A 36 1.09 -7.20 -4.44
CA ALA A 36 0.55 -7.93 -3.29
C ALA A 36 1.59 -8.88 -2.67
N ARG A 37 2.60 -9.30 -3.46
CA ARG A 37 3.72 -10.13 -2.98
C ARG A 37 4.62 -9.40 -1.98
N MET A 38 4.52 -8.08 -1.88
CA MET A 38 5.24 -7.24 -0.93
C MET A 38 4.40 -6.88 0.31
N VAL A 39 3.14 -7.30 0.38
CA VAL A 39 2.20 -6.89 1.42
C VAL A 39 1.89 -8.06 2.35
N VAL A 40 2.46 -7.99 3.55
CA VAL A 40 2.33 -9.04 4.60
C VAL A 40 0.96 -9.11 5.30
N GLY A 41 -0.06 -8.41 4.81
CA GLY A 41 -1.43 -8.50 5.33
C GLY A 41 -2.16 -7.15 5.42
N GLU A 42 -3.45 -7.21 5.76
CA GLU A 42 -4.28 -6.01 5.89
C GLU A 42 -3.77 -5.07 7.00
N ARG A 43 -3.24 -5.63 8.11
CA ARG A 43 -2.75 -4.84 9.24
C ARG A 43 -1.60 -3.93 8.83
N HIS A 44 -0.74 -4.40 7.94
CA HIS A 44 0.35 -3.63 7.36
C HIS A 44 -0.18 -2.39 6.61
N LEU A 45 -1.11 -2.57 5.67
CA LEU A 45 -1.70 -1.46 4.91
C LEU A 45 -2.50 -0.51 5.80
N ARG A 46 -3.30 -1.05 6.73
CA ARG A 46 -4.07 -0.25 7.70
C ARG A 46 -3.14 0.65 8.52
N ARG A 47 -2.03 0.10 9.00
CA ARG A 47 -1.05 0.85 9.77
C ARG A 47 -0.41 1.96 8.94
N ALA A 48 -0.09 1.69 7.67
CA ALA A 48 0.46 2.68 6.77
C ALA A 48 -0.51 3.85 6.54
N VAL A 49 -1.79 3.55 6.27
CA VAL A 49 -2.84 4.56 6.08
C VAL A 49 -3.03 5.43 7.32
N GLU A 50 -3.11 4.84 8.51
CA GLU A 50 -3.24 5.58 9.77
C GLU A 50 -2.09 6.57 9.98
N LEU A 51 -0.86 6.15 9.68
CA LEU A 51 0.33 7.00 9.86
C LEU A 51 0.42 8.08 8.79
N ALA A 52 0.11 7.75 7.54
CA ALA A 52 0.05 8.71 6.43
C ALA A 52 -0.98 9.81 6.70
N ASN A 53 -2.20 9.44 7.08
CA ASN A 53 -3.26 10.39 7.41
C ASN A 53 -2.86 11.28 8.60
N ARG A 54 -2.27 10.70 9.65
CA ARG A 54 -1.77 11.47 10.79
C ARG A 54 -0.66 12.45 10.39
N ALA A 55 0.26 12.05 9.53
CA ALA A 55 1.33 12.94 9.06
C ALA A 55 0.76 14.10 8.25
N HIS A 56 -0.22 13.82 7.39
CA HIS A 56 -0.94 14.83 6.62
C HIS A 56 -1.69 15.83 7.52
N GLU A 57 -2.49 15.34 8.46
CA GLU A 57 -3.24 16.17 9.44
C GLU A 57 -2.33 17.10 10.26
N ARG A 58 -1.08 16.68 10.52
CA ARG A 58 -0.09 17.45 11.29
C ARG A 58 0.78 18.37 10.44
N GLY A 59 0.65 18.35 9.12
CA GLY A 59 1.54 19.08 8.22
C GLY A 59 2.98 18.55 8.23
N GLU A 60 3.15 17.27 8.57
CA GLU A 60 4.45 16.58 8.66
C GLU A 60 4.68 15.58 7.51
N ALA A 61 3.74 15.52 6.56
CA ALA A 61 3.80 14.59 5.44
C ALA A 61 5.07 14.76 4.61
N VAL A 62 5.63 13.64 4.16
CA VAL A 62 6.83 13.62 3.32
C VAL A 62 6.45 13.94 1.87
N ALA A 63 5.34 13.38 1.40
CA ALA A 63 4.74 13.61 0.10
C ALA A 63 3.50 14.51 0.20
N ARG A 64 3.26 15.28 -0.87
CA ARG A 64 2.05 16.11 -0.99
C ARG A 64 0.82 15.27 -1.35
N ASP A 65 1.04 14.26 -2.17
CA ASP A 65 0.02 13.33 -2.60
C ASP A 65 -0.22 12.27 -1.52
N ARG A 66 -1.50 12.03 -1.19
CA ARG A 66 -1.88 11.09 -0.11
C ARG A 66 -1.62 9.63 -0.47
N ALA A 67 -1.81 9.23 -1.72
CA ALA A 67 -1.53 7.86 -2.18
C ALA A 67 -0.02 7.58 -2.08
N VAL A 68 0.80 8.54 -2.51
CA VAL A 68 2.27 8.47 -2.36
C VAL A 68 2.67 8.43 -0.88
N GLU A 69 2.03 9.23 -0.01
CA GLU A 69 2.33 9.19 1.43
C GLU A 69 2.01 7.80 2.03
N ILE A 70 0.90 7.17 1.64
CA ILE A 70 0.55 5.81 2.04
C ILE A 70 1.63 4.82 1.56
N LEU A 71 2.11 4.95 0.31
CA LEU A 71 3.20 4.14 -0.22
C LEU A 71 4.48 4.28 0.61
N LEU A 72 4.88 5.50 0.98
CA LEU A 72 6.07 5.76 1.79
C LEU A 72 5.98 5.08 3.17
N TYR A 73 4.81 5.18 3.81
CA TYR A 73 4.58 4.53 5.10
C TYR A 73 4.57 3.01 5.00
N ALA A 74 3.85 2.43 4.02
CA ALA A 74 3.86 0.98 3.79
C ALA A 74 5.28 0.47 3.49
N ALA A 75 6.05 1.24 2.73
CA ALA A 75 7.45 0.96 2.45
C ALA A 75 8.37 1.04 3.67
N GLY A 76 7.99 1.75 4.73
CA GLY A 76 8.92 2.14 5.78
C GLY A 76 10.09 2.97 5.23
N ARG A 77 9.87 3.76 4.16
CA ARG A 77 10.90 4.56 3.48
C ARG A 77 10.42 6.00 3.29
N ARG A 78 11.31 6.97 3.47
CA ARG A 78 11.05 8.39 3.14
C ARG A 78 11.31 8.73 1.68
N GLN A 79 12.06 7.90 0.97
CA GLN A 79 12.44 8.13 -0.42
C GLN A 79 11.46 7.42 -1.35
N ILE A 80 10.79 8.19 -2.21
CA ILE A 80 9.79 7.68 -3.16
C ILE A 80 10.41 6.61 -4.05
N ASP A 81 11.59 6.85 -4.64
CA ASP A 81 12.26 5.87 -5.51
C ASP A 81 12.48 4.51 -4.85
N ARG A 82 12.76 4.49 -3.53
CA ARG A 82 12.89 3.25 -2.77
C ARG A 82 11.54 2.62 -2.46
N ALA A 83 10.53 3.43 -2.15
CA ALA A 83 9.19 2.96 -1.85
C ALA A 83 8.49 2.34 -3.06
N LEU A 84 8.78 2.84 -4.27
CA LEU A 84 8.30 2.27 -5.53
C LEU A 84 8.70 0.80 -5.72
N ALA A 85 9.68 0.28 -4.97
CA ALA A 85 9.97 -1.15 -4.86
C ALA A 85 8.74 -2.02 -4.51
N MET A 86 7.81 -1.48 -3.73
CA MET A 86 6.56 -2.12 -3.33
C MET A 86 5.38 -1.83 -4.26
N GLY A 87 5.53 -0.89 -5.19
CA GLY A 87 4.50 -0.58 -6.17
C GLY A 87 4.37 -1.68 -7.24
N VAL A 88 3.36 -1.52 -8.08
CA VAL A 88 3.10 -2.43 -9.21
C VAL A 88 4.25 -2.46 -10.21
N ARG A 89 4.29 -3.49 -11.05
CA ARG A 89 5.28 -3.71 -12.11
C ARG A 89 4.58 -4.19 -13.35
N GLU A 90 5.15 -3.86 -14.51
CA GLU A 90 4.69 -4.38 -15.80
C GLU A 90 4.59 -5.91 -15.81
N GLY A 91 3.67 -6.40 -16.63
CA GLY A 91 3.45 -7.81 -16.91
C GLY A 91 1.98 -8.22 -16.81
N GLU A 92 1.72 -9.44 -17.22
CA GLU A 92 0.42 -10.09 -17.13
C GLU A 92 0.22 -10.70 -15.73
N ASP A 93 -1.04 -10.88 -15.34
CA ASP A 93 -1.46 -11.60 -14.12
C ASP A 93 -0.73 -11.16 -12.84
N ARG A 94 -0.48 -9.86 -12.70
CA ARG A 94 0.27 -9.30 -11.57
C ARG A 94 -0.63 -9.30 -10.34
N PRO A 95 -0.27 -9.96 -9.23
CA PRO A 95 -1.07 -9.90 -8.02
C PRO A 95 -0.95 -8.50 -7.39
N VAL A 96 -2.08 -7.82 -7.27
CA VAL A 96 -2.17 -6.43 -6.83
C VAL A 96 -3.18 -6.31 -5.70
N VAL A 97 -2.83 -5.50 -4.71
CA VAL A 97 -3.77 -4.98 -3.72
C VAL A 97 -3.78 -3.46 -3.81
N VAL A 98 -4.98 -2.88 -3.89
CA VAL A 98 -5.21 -1.44 -3.98
C VAL A 98 -5.86 -0.96 -2.69
N VAL A 99 -5.23 0.02 -2.05
CA VAL A 99 -5.80 0.77 -0.94
C VAL A 99 -6.64 1.90 -1.50
N VAL A 100 -7.88 2.01 -1.03
CA VAL A 100 -8.78 3.14 -1.28
C VAL A 100 -9.10 3.80 0.05
N ASP A 101 -8.67 5.05 0.26
CA ASP A 101 -8.87 5.76 1.51
C ASP A 101 -9.44 7.18 1.31
N GLY A 102 -10.66 7.38 1.79
CA GLY A 102 -11.38 8.65 1.71
C GLY A 102 -11.22 9.50 2.96
N GLU A 103 -11.45 10.80 2.83
CA GLU A 103 -11.40 11.75 3.95
C GLU A 103 -12.79 12.29 4.34
N GLY A 104 -12.97 12.56 5.64
CA GLY A 104 -14.13 13.29 6.15
C GLY A 104 -15.42 12.48 6.31
N GLY A 105 -16.52 13.15 6.64
CA GLY A 105 -17.78 12.52 7.07
C GLY A 105 -18.52 11.69 6.00
N ARG A 106 -18.07 11.70 4.74
CA ARG A 106 -18.60 10.87 3.65
C ARG A 106 -17.62 9.81 3.15
N ALA A 107 -16.47 9.65 3.83
CA ALA A 107 -15.39 8.75 3.42
C ALA A 107 -15.92 7.35 3.03
N GLY A 108 -16.75 6.71 3.86
CA GLY A 108 -17.19 5.34 3.58
C GLY A 108 -18.00 5.14 2.29
N ALA A 109 -18.72 6.16 1.81
CA ALA A 109 -19.47 6.08 0.55
C ALA A 109 -18.58 6.40 -0.66
N ALA A 110 -17.68 7.37 -0.52
CA ALA A 110 -16.67 7.69 -1.52
C ALA A 110 -15.72 6.50 -1.74
N GLU A 111 -15.23 5.90 -0.65
CA GLU A 111 -14.41 4.69 -0.68
C GLU A 111 -15.12 3.52 -1.37
N ALA A 112 -16.43 3.35 -1.13
CA ALA A 112 -17.20 2.29 -1.77
C ALA A 112 -17.29 2.48 -3.30
N ALA A 113 -17.55 3.71 -3.74
CA ALA A 113 -17.64 4.04 -5.17
C ALA A 113 -16.28 3.89 -5.87
N ALA A 114 -15.22 4.43 -5.25
CA ALA A 114 -13.86 4.29 -5.77
C ALA A 114 -13.40 2.83 -5.79
N ALA A 115 -13.67 2.03 -4.75
CA ALA A 115 -13.36 0.62 -4.74
C ALA A 115 -14.06 -0.13 -5.91
N ALA A 116 -15.35 0.14 -6.14
CA ALA A 116 -16.08 -0.44 -7.26
C ALA A 116 -15.53 -0.01 -8.64
N ALA A 117 -15.01 1.22 -8.76
CA ALA A 117 -14.33 1.65 -9.98
C ALA A 117 -12.98 0.93 -10.16
N VAL A 118 -12.21 0.76 -9.08
CA VAL A 118 -10.93 0.03 -9.07
C VAL A 118 -11.13 -1.45 -9.46
N GLU A 119 -12.22 -2.08 -9.03
CA GLU A 119 -12.57 -3.46 -9.45
C GLU A 119 -12.62 -3.62 -10.98
N GLY A 120 -12.93 -2.56 -11.73
CA GLY A 120 -12.91 -2.58 -13.20
C GLY A 120 -11.53 -2.71 -13.84
N PHE A 121 -10.46 -2.51 -13.08
CA PHE A 121 -9.07 -2.63 -13.54
C PHE A 121 -8.43 -3.99 -13.24
N LEU A 122 -9.08 -4.82 -12.42
CA LEU A 122 -8.50 -6.05 -11.91
C LEU A 122 -9.38 -7.26 -12.28
N GLU A 123 -8.76 -8.38 -12.61
CA GLU A 123 -9.43 -9.66 -12.55
C GLU A 123 -9.55 -10.08 -11.07
N PRO A 124 -10.75 -10.38 -10.55
CA PRO A 124 -10.93 -10.73 -9.15
C PRO A 124 -10.14 -11.98 -8.73
N ALA A 125 -9.29 -11.83 -7.71
CA ALA A 125 -8.54 -12.92 -7.11
C ALA A 125 -8.16 -12.58 -5.66
N GLU A 126 -8.13 -13.59 -4.79
CA GLU A 126 -7.54 -13.45 -3.46
C GLU A 126 -6.01 -13.39 -3.61
N THR A 127 -5.38 -12.31 -3.15
CA THR A 127 -3.92 -12.12 -3.26
C THR A 127 -3.29 -11.70 -1.94
N LEU A 128 -4.07 -11.10 -1.05
CA LEU A 128 -3.59 -10.64 0.25
C LEU A 128 -3.36 -11.84 1.18
N GLY A 129 -2.12 -12.00 1.64
CA GLY A 129 -1.70 -13.13 2.46
C GLY A 129 -0.76 -14.09 1.73
N ASP A 130 -0.79 -14.12 0.40
CA ASP A 130 0.12 -14.91 -0.44
C ASP A 130 1.37 -14.10 -0.81
N TYR A 131 1.97 -13.44 0.18
CA TYR A 131 3.17 -12.63 -0.02
C TYR A 131 4.42 -13.49 -0.22
N ASP A 132 5.43 -12.92 -0.88
CA ASP A 132 6.73 -13.55 -1.07
C ASP A 132 7.61 -13.25 0.15
N GLU A 133 7.72 -14.23 1.07
CA GLU A 133 8.46 -14.07 2.32
C GLU A 133 9.93 -13.65 2.09
N GLU A 134 10.61 -14.27 1.12
CA GLU A 134 12.02 -13.97 0.82
C GLU A 134 12.18 -12.51 0.38
N ARG A 135 11.33 -12.08 -0.55
CA ARG A 135 11.37 -10.72 -1.10
C ARG A 135 11.01 -9.67 -0.04
N VAL A 136 10.03 -9.94 0.81
CA VAL A 136 9.66 -9.05 1.92
C VAL A 136 10.83 -8.95 2.90
N ARG A 137 11.43 -10.07 3.28
CA ARG A 137 12.55 -10.10 4.23
C ARG A 137 13.77 -9.36 3.71
N GLU A 138 14.12 -9.57 2.45
CA GLU A 138 15.20 -8.83 1.78
C GLU A 138 14.92 -7.32 1.80
N TYR A 139 13.69 -6.92 1.43
CA TYR A 139 13.34 -5.50 1.33
C TYR A 139 13.30 -4.77 2.68
N PHE A 140 12.74 -5.41 3.70
CA PHE A 140 12.65 -4.86 5.05
C PHE A 140 13.89 -5.13 5.90
N ASP A 141 14.90 -5.84 5.38
CA ASP A 141 16.10 -6.23 6.10
C ASP A 141 15.74 -6.97 7.41
N VAL A 142 14.94 -8.03 7.26
CA VAL A 142 14.50 -8.91 8.35
C VAL A 142 15.32 -10.19 8.34
N THR A 143 16.15 -10.34 9.36
CA THR A 143 17.08 -11.46 9.52
C THR A 143 16.41 -12.71 10.11
N ASP A 144 17.03 -13.88 9.92
CA ASP A 144 16.60 -15.12 10.60
C ASP A 144 16.60 -14.97 12.12
N ALA A 145 17.57 -14.21 12.65
CA ALA A 145 17.69 -13.98 14.09
C ALA A 145 16.52 -13.14 14.64
N GLU A 146 16.08 -12.11 13.91
CA GLU A 146 14.91 -11.32 14.29
C GLU A 146 13.63 -12.15 14.24
N LEU A 147 13.42 -12.93 13.18
CA LEU A 147 12.26 -13.81 13.08
C LEU A 147 12.25 -14.89 14.16
N ALA A 148 13.39 -15.47 14.49
CA ALA A 148 13.49 -16.47 15.55
C ALA A 148 13.34 -15.89 16.97
N ALA A 149 13.50 -14.57 17.14
CA ALA A 149 13.39 -13.90 18.43
C ALA A 149 11.94 -13.62 18.86
N THR A 150 10.94 -13.87 18.00
CA THR A 150 9.54 -13.55 18.26
C THR A 150 8.57 -14.58 17.65
N ASP A 151 7.49 -14.88 18.36
CA ASP A 151 6.39 -15.70 17.84
C ASP A 151 5.36 -14.88 17.03
N ALA A 152 5.57 -13.56 16.90
CA ALA A 152 4.61 -12.65 16.26
C ALA A 152 4.63 -12.69 14.71
N GLY A 153 5.65 -13.32 14.12
CA GLY A 153 5.80 -13.49 12.67
C GLY A 153 6.20 -12.23 11.91
N LEU A 154 6.38 -12.39 10.59
CA LEU A 154 6.91 -11.35 9.70
C LEU A 154 6.00 -10.11 9.64
N GLU A 155 4.68 -10.28 9.67
CA GLU A 155 3.74 -9.15 9.65
C GLU A 155 4.00 -8.18 10.81
N ALA A 156 4.31 -8.67 12.01
CA ALA A 156 4.58 -7.83 13.17
C ALA A 156 5.87 -7.02 13.02
N LEU A 157 6.94 -7.65 12.51
CA LEU A 157 8.24 -6.99 12.28
C LEU A 157 8.11 -5.90 11.20
N VAL A 158 7.37 -6.17 10.12
CA VAL A 158 7.09 -5.16 9.08
C VAL A 158 6.26 -4.01 9.65
N CYS A 159 5.21 -4.30 10.41
CA CYS A 159 4.39 -3.26 11.08
C CYS A 159 5.24 -2.37 12.01
N GLU A 160 6.26 -2.93 12.66
CA GLU A 160 7.21 -2.18 13.47
C GLU A 160 8.06 -1.24 12.60
N ARG A 161 8.66 -1.73 11.50
CA ARG A 161 9.43 -0.89 10.57
C ARG A 161 8.59 0.26 10.00
N VAL A 162 7.33 -0.01 9.64
CA VAL A 162 6.36 1.00 9.20
C VAL A 162 6.11 2.06 10.28
N ALA A 163 5.97 1.65 11.55
CA ALA A 163 5.74 2.55 12.67
C ALA A 163 6.98 3.40 13.04
N LEU A 164 8.19 2.85 12.87
CA LEU A 164 9.45 3.54 13.18
C LEU A 164 9.71 4.74 12.27
N LEU A 165 9.15 4.74 11.06
CA LEU A 165 9.26 5.87 10.12
C LEU A 165 8.78 7.20 10.73
N THR A 166 7.83 7.17 11.67
CA THR A 166 7.33 8.38 12.37
C THR A 166 8.37 8.98 13.33
N VAL A 167 9.27 8.16 13.87
CA VAL A 167 10.25 8.55 14.90
C VAL A 167 11.59 8.90 14.28
N GLU A 168 11.98 8.19 13.21
CA GLU A 168 13.22 8.43 12.45
C GLU A 168 13.01 9.59 11.46
N LYS A 169 13.16 10.83 11.94
CA LYS A 169 13.11 12.08 11.14
C LYS A 169 14.51 12.57 10.79
#